data_AF-A0A7L2QYT7-F1
#
_entry.id   AF-A0A7L2QYT7-F1
#
_cell.length_a   1.000
_cell.length_b   1.000
_cell.length_c   1.000
_cell.angle_alpha   90.00
_cell.angle_beta   90.00
_cell.angle_gamma   90.00
#
_symmetry.space_group_name_H-M   'P 1'
#
loop_
_entity.id
_entity.type
_entity.pdbx_description
1 polymer ?
#
loop_
_entity_poly.entity_id
_entity_poly.type
_entity_poly.pdbx_seq_one_letter_code
_entity_poly.pdbx_strand_id
1 'polypeptide(L)'
;MAQLPPGIRFITSFSRDQWYRAFIFSLTFLLYASFHLSRKPISIVKGELHKHCASQVEFDSYKEYAAQIQPVKKPFNASQCGWEPFDKSNYKQLLGALDYSFLCAYAVGMYLSGLIGERLPIRYYLTGGMLASGLFTAMFGLGYFYNVHNLWFYIMAQIANGLVQTTGWPSVVTCIGNWFGKGRRGLIMGVWNSHTSVGNILGSLIAAYWVSTCWGLSFVVPGVIVAVMGVVCFLFLIEHPKDVSCSCTPSSSSKTFLNGASRCRFQMPTLNAKENGKPQ
;
A
#
# COMPACT_ATOMS: atom_id res chain seq x y z
N MET A 1 -45.70 -3.94 20.55
CA MET A 1 -44.35 -4.03 19.96
C MET A 1 -43.61 -2.72 20.23
N ALA A 2 -42.42 -2.76 20.83
CA ALA A 2 -41.64 -1.56 21.13
C ALA A 2 -41.19 -0.86 19.84
N GLN A 3 -41.20 0.47 19.81
CA GLN A 3 -40.63 1.22 18.69
C GLN A 3 -39.13 0.97 18.61
N LEU A 4 -38.65 0.65 17.41
CA LEU A 4 -37.23 0.49 17.14
C LEU A 4 -36.49 1.81 17.44
N PRO A 5 -35.35 1.77 18.15
CA PRO A 5 -34.54 2.96 18.39
C PRO A 5 -34.16 3.66 17.08
N PRO A 6 -34.07 5.01 17.06
CA PRO A 6 -33.76 5.77 15.85
C PRO A 6 -32.49 5.29 15.12
N GLY A 7 -31.46 4.88 15.87
CA GLY A 7 -30.22 4.34 15.31
C GLY A 7 -30.39 3.02 14.57
N ILE A 8 -31.20 2.09 15.11
CA ILE A 8 -31.47 0.82 14.42
C ILE A 8 -32.31 1.08 13.17
N ARG A 9 -33.29 1.99 13.25
CA ARG A 9 -34.13 2.39 12.11
C ARG A 9 -33.27 2.97 10.96
N PHE A 10 -32.26 3.75 11.30
CA PHE A 10 -31.27 4.26 10.34
C PHE A 10 -30.43 3.14 9.72
N ILE A 11 -29.85 2.24 10.52
CA ILE A 11 -29.03 1.10 10.04
C ILE A 11 -29.84 0.18 9.11
N THR A 12 -31.08 -0.12 9.47
CA THR A 12 -31.99 -0.99 8.69
C THR A 12 -32.56 -0.30 7.45
N SER A 13 -32.43 1.03 7.33
CA SER A 13 -32.92 1.76 6.15
C SER A 13 -32.03 1.59 4.93
N PHE A 14 -30.79 1.14 5.11
CA PHE A 14 -29.84 0.94 4.03
C PHE A 14 -30.14 -0.34 3.26
N SER A 15 -30.15 -0.24 1.93
CA SER A 15 -30.26 -1.41 1.08
C SER A 15 -28.99 -2.27 1.18
N ARG A 16 -29.13 -3.56 0.89
CA ARG A 16 -28.01 -4.49 0.86
C ARG A 16 -26.88 -4.02 -0.07
N ASP A 17 -27.23 -3.45 -1.22
CA ASP A 17 -26.26 -2.92 -2.19
C ASP A 17 -25.49 -1.70 -1.66
N GLN A 18 -26.14 -0.87 -0.83
CA GLN A 18 -25.46 0.25 -0.18
C GLN A 18 -24.48 -0.23 0.88
N TRP A 19 -24.82 -1.29 1.63
CA TRP A 19 -23.89 -1.94 2.55
C TRP A 19 -22.65 -2.48 1.84
N TYR A 20 -22.82 -3.17 0.71
CA TYR A 20 -21.68 -3.65 -0.08
C TYR A 20 -20.82 -2.51 -0.64
N ARG A 21 -21.44 -1.43 -1.13
CA ARG A 21 -20.70 -0.24 -1.58
C ARG A 21 -19.90 0.39 -0.45
N ALA A 22 -20.50 0.57 0.72
CA ALA A 22 -19.82 1.12 1.89
C ALA A 22 -18.68 0.21 2.36
N PHE A 23 -18.90 -1.11 2.34
CA PHE A 23 -17.89 -2.10 2.68
C PHE A 23 -16.70 -2.05 1.72
N ILE A 24 -16.93 -2.13 0.40
CA ILE A 24 -15.84 -2.10 -0.59
C ILE A 24 -15.11 -0.76 -0.58
N PHE A 25 -15.83 0.35 -0.37
CA PHE A 25 -15.20 1.65 -0.19
C PHE A 25 -14.25 1.66 1.02
N SER A 26 -14.74 1.19 2.17
CA SER A 26 -13.95 1.13 3.41
C SER A 26 -12.77 0.17 3.29
N LEU A 27 -12.98 -0.99 2.68
CA LEU A 27 -11.94 -1.99 2.43
C LEU A 27 -10.85 -1.38 1.54
N THR A 28 -11.19 -0.91 0.34
CA THR A 28 -10.21 -0.31 -0.58
C THR A 28 -9.51 0.91 0.01
N PHE A 29 -10.21 1.72 0.82
CA PHE A 29 -9.62 2.82 1.58
C PHE A 29 -8.53 2.32 2.54
N LEU A 30 -8.82 1.29 3.35
CA LEU A 30 -7.86 0.73 4.31
C LEU A 30 -6.69 0.03 3.60
N LEU A 31 -6.96 -0.72 2.52
CA LEU A 31 -5.92 -1.35 1.71
C LEU A 31 -4.93 -0.29 1.22
N TYR A 32 -5.43 0.81 0.68
CA TYR A 32 -4.57 1.81 0.09
C TYR A 32 -3.95 2.76 1.14
N ALA A 33 -4.62 3.00 2.27
CA ALA A 33 -4.00 3.63 3.44
C ALA A 33 -2.80 2.82 3.96
N SER A 34 -2.86 1.48 3.93
CA SER A 34 -1.75 0.61 4.36
C SER A 34 -0.50 0.77 3.49
N PHE A 35 -0.66 0.91 2.16
CA PHE A 35 0.47 1.22 1.26
C PHE A 35 1.11 2.57 1.58
N HIS A 36 0.31 3.60 1.89
CA HIS A 36 0.87 4.91 2.25
C HIS A 36 1.58 4.87 3.61
N LEU A 37 1.05 4.08 4.54
CA LEU A 37 1.68 3.84 5.84
C LEU A 37 3.06 3.20 5.72
N SER A 38 3.27 2.24 4.80
CA SER A 38 4.58 1.59 4.61
C SER A 38 5.63 2.48 3.95
N ARG A 39 5.24 3.57 3.28
CA ARG A 39 6.16 4.52 2.62
C ARG A 39 6.76 5.56 3.58
N LYS A 40 6.09 5.85 4.70
CA LYS A 40 6.51 6.92 5.63
C LYS A 40 7.70 6.65 6.54
N PRO A 41 8.01 5.42 6.97
CA PRO A 41 9.07 5.18 7.95
C PRO A 41 10.44 5.78 7.61
N ILE A 42 10.87 5.78 6.34
CA ILE A 42 12.16 6.36 5.89
C ILE A 42 12.30 7.82 6.32
N SER A 43 11.22 8.60 6.19
CA SER A 43 11.24 10.03 6.49
C SER A 43 11.41 10.34 7.98
N ILE A 44 11.06 9.38 8.86
CA ILE A 44 11.18 9.49 10.32
C ILE A 44 12.53 8.91 10.79
N VAL A 45 12.90 7.74 10.26
CA VAL A 45 14.11 6.99 10.65
C VAL A 45 15.41 7.69 10.21
N LYS A 46 15.36 8.61 9.23
CA LYS A 46 16.53 9.40 8.79
C LYS A 46 17.30 10.09 9.93
N GLY A 47 16.61 10.51 10.99
CA GLY A 47 17.23 11.18 12.14
C GLY A 47 18.02 10.23 13.05
N GLU A 48 17.63 8.96 13.09
CA GLU A 48 18.35 7.92 13.85
C GLU A 48 19.48 7.30 13.04
N LEU A 49 19.33 7.22 11.70
CA LEU A 49 20.39 6.76 10.79
C LEU A 49 21.61 7.69 10.81
N HIS A 50 21.38 8.99 11.03
CA HIS A 50 22.44 10.01 11.12
C HIS A 50 22.26 10.86 12.39
N LYS A 51 22.81 10.41 13.51
CA LYS A 51 22.87 11.19 14.75
C LYS A 51 24.03 12.18 14.71
N HIS A 52 23.75 13.46 14.92
CA HIS A 52 24.78 14.47 15.17
C HIS A 52 25.36 14.27 16.58
N CYS A 53 26.42 13.47 16.69
CA CYS A 53 27.02 13.10 17.98
C CYS A 53 27.84 14.21 18.67
N ALA A 54 27.89 15.42 18.11
CA ALA A 54 28.78 16.46 18.61
C ALA A 54 28.36 17.02 19.99
N SER A 55 27.06 17.12 20.29
CA SER A 55 26.59 17.79 21.51
C SER A 55 26.52 16.91 22.75
N GLN A 56 26.43 15.59 22.59
CA GLN A 56 26.20 14.67 23.70
C GLN A 56 27.53 14.20 24.33
N VAL A 57 28.57 14.05 23.52
CA VAL A 57 29.93 13.74 24.00
C VAL A 57 30.52 14.92 24.77
N GLU A 58 30.26 16.17 24.37
CA GLU A 58 30.68 17.35 25.17
C GLU A 58 29.92 17.44 26.50
N PHE A 59 28.61 17.09 26.51
CA PHE A 59 27.78 17.13 27.71
C PHE A 59 28.13 16.00 28.72
N ASP A 60 28.39 14.78 28.25
CA ASP A 60 28.76 13.69 29.16
C ASP A 60 30.23 13.79 29.60
N SER A 61 31.13 14.26 28.71
CA SER A 61 32.54 14.52 29.04
C SER A 61 32.72 15.67 30.04
N TYR A 62 31.97 16.79 29.96
CA TYR A 62 32.08 17.84 30.99
C TYR A 62 31.55 17.38 32.36
N LYS A 63 30.50 16.55 32.37
CA LYS A 63 29.87 16.07 33.59
C LYS A 63 30.77 15.07 34.32
N GLU A 64 31.50 14.26 33.56
CA GLU A 64 32.48 13.31 34.07
C GLU A 64 33.82 14.00 34.43
N TYR A 65 34.23 15.04 33.69
CA TYR A 65 35.38 15.90 34.00
C TYR A 65 35.17 16.75 35.26
N ALA A 66 33.96 17.28 35.48
CA ALA A 66 33.61 18.01 36.69
C ALA A 66 33.56 17.12 37.95
N ALA A 67 33.50 15.80 37.78
CA ALA A 67 33.38 14.85 38.89
C ALA A 67 34.72 14.22 39.34
N GLN A 68 35.79 14.24 38.53
CA GLN A 68 37.05 13.55 38.87
C GLN A 68 38.33 14.36 38.60
N ILE A 69 39.11 14.60 39.67
CA ILE A 69 40.44 15.23 39.66
C ILE A 69 41.51 14.19 39.24
N GLN A 70 41.46 13.67 38.00
CA GLN A 70 42.59 12.96 37.38
C GLN A 70 42.57 13.10 35.85
N PRO A 71 43.73 13.09 35.18
CA PRO A 71 43.81 13.26 33.73
C PRO A 71 43.22 12.02 33.05
N VAL A 72 41.96 12.11 32.65
CA VAL A 72 41.25 11.03 31.97
C VAL A 72 41.94 10.77 30.64
N LYS A 73 42.55 9.58 30.52
CA LYS A 73 42.94 9.01 29.23
C LYS A 73 41.72 9.02 28.33
N LYS A 74 41.83 9.70 27.18
CA LYS A 74 40.83 9.76 26.09
C LYS A 74 40.06 8.43 26.01
N PRO A 75 38.73 8.41 26.25
CA PRO A 75 37.96 7.20 26.09
C PRO A 75 38.01 6.76 24.62
N PHE A 76 38.09 5.45 24.49
CA PHE A 76 38.15 4.64 23.28
C PHE A 76 37.10 5.05 22.24
N ASN A 77 37.54 5.34 21.00
CA ASN A 77 36.75 5.40 19.75
C ASN A 77 35.34 6.03 19.82
N ALA A 78 35.28 7.36 19.70
CA ALA A 78 34.07 8.12 19.37
C ALA A 78 33.61 7.92 17.91
N SER A 79 33.40 6.68 17.44
CA SER A 79 33.26 6.41 16.00
C SER A 79 32.08 5.55 15.56
N GLN A 80 30.97 5.42 16.32
CA GLN A 80 29.76 4.73 15.82
C GLN A 80 28.46 5.33 16.37
N CYS A 81 28.15 6.57 15.99
CA CYS A 81 26.88 7.20 16.37
C CYS A 81 25.78 7.06 15.30
N GLY A 82 26.17 6.76 14.05
CA GLY A 82 25.27 6.56 12.92
C GLY A 82 25.27 5.12 12.44
N TRP A 83 24.27 4.76 11.63
CA TRP A 83 24.17 3.44 11.01
C TRP A 83 24.87 3.44 9.66
N GLU A 84 25.99 2.71 9.51
CA GLU A 84 26.63 2.51 8.20
C GLU A 84 25.65 1.85 7.22
N PRO A 85 25.50 2.34 5.97
CA PRO A 85 26.33 3.32 5.26
C PRO A 85 25.86 4.80 5.36
N PHE A 86 24.87 5.10 6.18
CA PHE A 86 24.24 6.42 6.32
C PHE A 86 24.88 7.32 7.40
N ASP A 87 25.99 6.88 7.98
CA ASP A 87 26.78 7.57 8.99
C ASP A 87 27.63 8.72 8.42
N LYS A 88 28.05 8.59 7.16
CA LYS A 88 28.93 9.54 6.46
C LYS A 88 28.22 10.86 6.09
N SER A 89 29.01 11.89 5.80
CA SER A 89 28.50 13.22 5.41
C SER A 89 27.63 13.22 4.14
N ASN A 90 27.74 12.18 3.31
CA ASN A 90 26.92 11.97 2.11
C ASN A 90 25.56 11.30 2.38
N TYR A 91 25.15 11.09 3.64
CA TYR A 91 23.89 10.44 3.99
C TYR A 91 22.65 11.03 3.28
N LYS A 92 22.59 12.36 3.08
CA LYS A 92 21.50 13.02 2.34
C LYS A 92 21.40 12.54 0.89
N GLN A 93 22.54 12.33 0.24
CA GLN A 93 22.59 11.80 -1.12
C GLN A 93 22.19 10.33 -1.16
N LEU A 94 22.60 9.54 -0.17
CA LEU A 94 22.26 8.11 -0.08
C LEU A 94 20.76 7.89 0.18
N LEU A 95 20.18 8.63 1.13
CA LEU A 95 18.74 8.61 1.40
C LEU A 95 17.96 9.13 0.18
N GLY A 96 18.45 10.19 -0.47
CA GLY A 96 17.90 10.68 -1.73
C GLY A 96 17.93 9.64 -2.85
N ALA A 97 19.01 8.86 -2.95
CA ALA A 97 19.12 7.77 -3.92
C ALA A 97 18.13 6.64 -3.63
N LEU A 98 17.86 6.31 -2.37
CA LEU A 98 16.82 5.34 -2.00
C LEU A 98 15.43 5.81 -2.43
N ASP A 99 15.06 7.03 -2.07
CA ASP A 99 13.76 7.60 -2.43
C ASP A 99 13.61 7.72 -3.96
N TYR A 100 14.66 8.14 -4.64
CA TYR A 100 14.68 8.24 -6.10
C TYR A 100 14.55 6.88 -6.77
N SER A 101 15.25 5.86 -6.28
CA SER A 101 15.17 4.49 -6.82
C SER A 101 13.76 3.91 -6.70
N PHE A 102 13.09 4.13 -5.56
CA PHE A 102 11.70 3.74 -5.36
C PHE A 102 10.78 4.48 -6.34
N LEU A 103 10.89 5.80 -6.45
CA LEU A 103 10.02 6.61 -7.31
C LEU A 103 10.19 6.29 -8.79
N CYS A 104 11.43 6.07 -9.24
CA CYS A 104 11.73 5.69 -10.62
C CYS A 104 11.15 4.30 -10.94
N ALA A 105 11.40 3.31 -10.07
CA ALA A 105 10.83 1.98 -10.19
C ALA A 105 9.30 2.01 -10.18
N TYR A 106 8.70 2.81 -9.30
CA TYR A 106 7.25 3.02 -9.24
C TYR A 106 6.71 3.65 -10.53
N ALA A 107 7.38 4.64 -11.11
CA ALA A 107 6.95 5.26 -12.36
C ALA A 107 6.92 4.25 -13.53
N VAL A 108 7.98 3.46 -13.69
CA VAL A 108 8.04 2.39 -14.71
C VAL A 108 6.99 1.31 -14.42
N GLY A 109 6.89 0.89 -13.16
CA GLY A 109 5.94 -0.12 -12.74
C GLY A 109 4.49 0.31 -12.91
N MET A 110 4.16 1.60 -12.84
CA MET A 110 2.81 2.11 -13.05
C MET A 110 2.35 1.91 -14.50
N TYR A 111 3.24 2.13 -15.46
CA TYR A 111 2.96 1.85 -16.87
C TYR A 111 2.73 0.34 -17.11
N LEU A 112 3.64 -0.50 -16.60
CA LEU A 112 3.52 -1.96 -16.74
C LEU A 112 2.30 -2.52 -16.00
N SER A 113 1.99 -1.97 -14.83
CA SER A 113 0.88 -2.40 -14.01
C SER A 113 -0.47 -2.12 -14.66
N GLY A 114 -0.60 -1.02 -15.41
CA GLY A 114 -1.79 -0.77 -16.23
C GLY A 114 -2.02 -1.89 -17.24
N LEU A 115 -0.98 -2.29 -17.99
CA LEU A 115 -1.08 -3.34 -19.01
C LEU A 115 -1.38 -4.73 -18.44
N ILE A 116 -0.75 -5.07 -17.31
CA ILE A 116 -0.92 -6.37 -16.64
C ILE A 116 -2.27 -6.42 -15.92
N GLY A 117 -2.67 -5.32 -15.28
CA GLY A 117 -3.89 -5.20 -14.50
C GLY A 117 -5.17 -5.39 -15.32
N GLU A 118 -5.15 -5.13 -16.62
CA GLU A 118 -6.29 -5.41 -17.51
C GLU A 118 -6.50 -6.90 -17.78
N ARG A 119 -5.47 -7.74 -17.61
CA ARG A 119 -5.50 -9.17 -17.95
C ARG A 119 -5.65 -10.08 -16.75
N LEU A 120 -5.39 -9.57 -15.55
CA LEU A 120 -5.46 -10.35 -14.31
C LEU A 120 -6.69 -9.95 -13.50
N PRO A 121 -7.35 -10.92 -12.83
CA PRO A 121 -8.41 -10.61 -11.89
C PRO A 121 -7.88 -9.70 -10.76
N ILE A 122 -8.59 -8.60 -10.50
CA ILE A 122 -8.12 -7.50 -9.64
C ILE A 122 -7.81 -8.02 -8.23
N ARG A 123 -8.61 -8.95 -7.73
CA ARG A 123 -8.44 -9.58 -6.41
C ARG A 123 -7.07 -10.22 -6.25
N TYR A 124 -6.63 -11.04 -7.20
CA TYR A 124 -5.35 -11.74 -7.11
C TYR A 124 -4.18 -10.80 -7.37
N TYR A 125 -4.34 -9.88 -8.32
CA TYR A 125 -3.32 -8.92 -8.67
C TYR A 125 -2.97 -7.98 -7.50
N LEU A 126 -4.01 -7.39 -6.88
CA LEU A 126 -3.84 -6.52 -5.73
C LEU A 126 -3.29 -7.28 -4.50
N THR A 127 -3.79 -8.48 -4.24
CA THR A 127 -3.29 -9.34 -3.15
C THR A 127 -1.79 -9.62 -3.29
N GLY A 128 -1.37 -10.09 -4.48
CA GLY A 128 0.03 -10.43 -4.73
C GLY A 128 0.95 -9.22 -4.53
N GLY A 129 0.54 -8.05 -5.03
CA GLY A 129 1.28 -6.81 -4.84
C GLY A 129 1.35 -6.34 -3.39
N MET A 130 0.28 -6.49 -2.60
CA MET A 130 0.29 -6.15 -1.18
C MET A 130 1.19 -7.10 -0.37
N LEU A 131 1.09 -8.42 -0.59
CA LEU A 131 1.95 -9.39 0.10
C LEU A 131 3.43 -9.16 -0.23
N ALA A 132 3.75 -8.95 -1.51
CA ALA A 132 5.11 -8.66 -1.93
C ALA A 132 5.62 -7.30 -1.40
N SER A 133 4.77 -6.27 -1.37
CA SER A 133 5.14 -4.97 -0.79
C SER A 133 5.39 -5.09 0.71
N GLY A 134 4.56 -5.84 1.43
CA GLY A 134 4.75 -6.13 2.84
C GLY A 134 6.07 -6.85 3.09
N LEU A 135 6.38 -7.86 2.27
CA LEU A 135 7.65 -8.59 2.30
C LEU A 135 8.86 -7.68 2.07
N PHE A 136 8.89 -6.90 0.99
CA PHE A 136 10.05 -6.05 0.69
C PHE A 136 10.20 -4.88 1.68
N THR A 137 9.09 -4.36 2.21
CA THR A 137 9.13 -3.36 3.30
C THR A 137 9.69 -3.98 4.58
N ALA A 138 9.24 -5.17 4.96
CA ALA A 138 9.78 -5.87 6.12
C ALA A 138 11.26 -6.23 5.92
N MET A 139 11.64 -6.67 4.73
CA MET A 139 13.02 -6.96 4.36
C MET A 139 13.94 -5.74 4.53
N PHE A 140 13.48 -4.54 4.18
CA PHE A 140 14.21 -3.30 4.46
C PHE A 140 14.50 -3.15 5.97
N GLY A 141 13.49 -3.39 6.82
CA GLY A 141 13.63 -3.34 8.27
C GLY A 141 14.49 -4.45 8.86
N LEU A 142 14.51 -5.63 8.24
CA LEU A 142 15.38 -6.75 8.63
C LEU A 142 16.87 -6.42 8.47
N GLY A 143 17.23 -5.42 7.68
CA GLY A 143 18.59 -4.89 7.59
C GLY A 143 19.17 -4.48 8.95
N TYR A 144 18.32 -3.99 9.87
CA TYR A 144 18.70 -3.70 11.26
C TYR A 144 19.08 -4.96 12.03
N PHE A 145 18.23 -5.98 12.01
CA PHE A 145 18.41 -7.20 12.81
C PHE A 145 19.58 -8.06 12.33
N TYR A 146 19.84 -8.07 11.02
CA TYR A 146 20.96 -8.80 10.42
C TYR A 146 22.25 -7.97 10.33
N ASN A 147 22.28 -6.75 10.89
CA ASN A 147 23.44 -5.83 10.81
C ASN A 147 23.97 -5.65 9.37
N VAL A 148 23.07 -5.39 8.42
CA VAL A 148 23.43 -5.20 7.01
C VAL A 148 23.86 -3.76 6.76
N HIS A 149 25.14 -3.58 6.45
CA HIS A 149 25.76 -2.28 6.16
C HIS A 149 25.96 -2.02 4.66
N ASN A 150 25.29 -2.78 3.78
CA ASN A 150 25.39 -2.63 2.33
C ASN A 150 24.25 -1.79 1.76
N LEU A 151 24.57 -0.65 1.12
CA LEU A 151 23.59 0.24 0.50
C LEU A 151 22.73 -0.45 -0.59
N TRP A 152 23.33 -1.36 -1.36
CA TRP A 152 22.65 -2.04 -2.45
C TRP A 152 21.49 -2.91 -1.97
N PHE A 153 21.58 -3.47 -0.77
CA PHE A 153 20.47 -4.20 -0.15
C PHE A 153 19.23 -3.31 -0.01
N TYR A 154 19.41 -2.10 0.54
CA TYR A 154 18.34 -1.14 0.74
C TYR A 154 17.78 -0.60 -0.59
N ILE A 155 18.66 -0.35 -1.58
CA ILE A 155 18.25 0.10 -2.93
C ILE A 155 17.41 -0.98 -3.63
N MET A 156 17.88 -2.24 -3.63
CA MET A 156 17.17 -3.32 -4.30
C MET A 156 15.84 -3.63 -3.63
N ALA A 157 15.78 -3.56 -2.28
CA ALA A 157 14.53 -3.64 -1.54
C ALA A 157 13.55 -2.53 -1.97
N GLN A 158 14.03 -1.29 -2.14
CA GLN A 158 13.21 -0.15 -2.55
C GLN A 158 12.74 -0.24 -4.00
N ILE A 159 13.59 -0.70 -4.93
CA ILE A 159 13.20 -0.92 -6.32
C ILE A 159 12.12 -2.00 -6.40
N ALA A 160 12.34 -3.14 -5.75
CA ALA A 160 11.38 -4.24 -5.74
C ALA A 160 10.05 -3.81 -5.10
N ASN A 161 10.11 -3.12 -3.96
CA ASN A 161 8.94 -2.57 -3.28
C ASN A 161 8.20 -1.54 -4.17
N GLY A 162 8.93 -0.66 -4.85
CA GLY A 162 8.39 0.33 -5.77
C GLY A 162 7.60 -0.33 -6.90
N LEU A 163 8.16 -1.35 -7.55
CA LEU A 163 7.50 -2.10 -8.63
C LEU A 163 6.23 -2.81 -8.18
N VAL A 164 6.24 -3.49 -7.02
CA VAL A 164 5.05 -4.25 -6.58
C VAL A 164 3.96 -3.35 -6.02
N GLN A 165 4.30 -2.17 -5.49
CA GLN A 165 3.30 -1.22 -5.00
C GLN A 165 2.48 -0.57 -6.10
N THR A 166 2.94 -0.58 -7.35
CA THR A 166 2.20 0.01 -8.47
C THR A 166 0.90 -0.74 -8.77
N THR A 167 0.82 -2.01 -8.38
CA THR A 167 -0.39 -2.85 -8.46
C THR A 167 -1.58 -2.23 -7.73
N GLY A 168 -1.33 -1.42 -6.70
CA GLY A 168 -2.35 -0.85 -5.82
C GLY A 168 -3.32 0.07 -6.54
N TRP A 169 -2.80 1.18 -7.09
CA TRP A 169 -3.60 2.27 -7.65
C TRP A 169 -4.57 1.85 -8.78
N PRO A 170 -4.11 1.21 -9.88
CA PRO A 170 -5.00 0.84 -10.98
C PRO A 170 -6.07 -0.16 -10.54
N SER A 171 -5.72 -1.09 -9.65
CA SER A 171 -6.65 -2.08 -9.09
C SER A 171 -7.79 -1.44 -8.30
N VAL A 172 -7.46 -0.58 -7.32
CA VAL A 172 -8.47 0.03 -6.44
C VAL A 172 -9.30 1.08 -7.15
N VAL A 173 -8.71 1.87 -8.06
CA VAL A 173 -9.43 2.86 -8.87
C VAL A 173 -10.44 2.16 -9.77
N THR A 174 -10.06 1.03 -10.38
CA THR A 174 -10.97 0.21 -11.19
C THR A 174 -12.09 -0.39 -10.34
N CYS A 175 -11.78 -0.92 -9.16
CA CYS A 175 -12.78 -1.45 -8.22
C CYS A 175 -13.81 -0.38 -7.81
N ILE A 176 -13.37 0.82 -7.41
CA ILE A 176 -14.27 1.93 -7.06
C ILE A 176 -15.09 2.37 -8.29
N GLY A 177 -14.45 2.40 -9.47
CA GLY A 177 -15.11 2.71 -10.73
C GLY A 177 -16.27 1.76 -11.06
N ASN A 178 -16.07 0.46 -10.78
CA ASN A 178 -17.05 -0.60 -11.00
C ASN A 178 -18.25 -0.49 -10.04
N TRP A 179 -18.02 -0.13 -8.77
CA TRP A 179 -19.06 -0.06 -7.74
C TRP A 179 -19.88 1.22 -7.75
N PHE A 180 -19.27 2.37 -8.07
CA PHE A 180 -19.90 3.69 -7.89
C PHE A 180 -20.38 4.37 -9.17
N GLY A 181 -20.06 3.84 -10.37
CA GLY A 181 -20.58 4.37 -11.63
C GLY A 181 -20.22 5.85 -11.88
N LYS A 182 -20.90 6.54 -12.81
CA LYS A 182 -20.46 7.85 -13.34
C LYS A 182 -20.96 9.10 -12.59
N GLY A 183 -22.02 9.02 -11.79
CA GLY A 183 -22.75 10.22 -11.32
C GLY A 183 -22.06 11.09 -10.27
N ARG A 184 -21.35 10.51 -9.29
CA ARG A 184 -20.71 11.24 -8.16
C ARG A 184 -19.23 10.90 -7.98
N ARG A 185 -18.54 10.55 -9.08
CA ARG A 185 -17.14 10.08 -9.04
C ARG A 185 -16.19 11.04 -8.35
N GLY A 186 -16.32 12.35 -8.60
CA GLY A 186 -15.43 13.36 -8.02
C GLY A 186 -15.47 13.41 -6.50
N LEU A 187 -16.68 13.46 -5.91
CA LEU A 187 -16.84 13.45 -4.46
C LEU A 187 -16.34 12.14 -3.84
N ILE A 188 -16.69 11.00 -4.44
CA ILE A 188 -16.33 9.68 -3.93
C ILE A 188 -14.81 9.48 -3.99
N MET A 189 -14.18 9.81 -5.11
CA MET A 189 -12.72 9.77 -5.24
C MET A 189 -12.04 10.78 -4.31
N GLY A 190 -12.60 11.98 -4.12
CA GLY A 190 -12.07 12.99 -3.21
C GLY A 190 -12.06 12.50 -1.75
N VAL A 191 -13.19 11.97 -1.27
CA VAL A 191 -13.28 11.39 0.07
C VAL A 191 -12.37 10.17 0.18
N TRP A 192 -12.38 9.29 -0.82
CA TRP A 192 -11.53 8.11 -0.82
C TRP A 192 -10.05 8.47 -0.73
N ASN A 193 -9.59 9.45 -1.52
CA ASN A 193 -8.18 9.89 -1.57
C ASN A 193 -7.63 10.40 -0.22
N SER A 194 -8.50 10.72 0.75
CA SER A 194 -8.09 11.01 2.13
C SER A 194 -7.40 9.82 2.82
N HIS A 195 -7.47 8.61 2.25
CA HIS A 195 -6.66 7.45 2.64
C HIS A 195 -5.17 7.80 2.70
N THR A 196 -4.72 8.75 1.86
CA THR A 196 -3.31 9.17 1.78
C THR A 196 -2.89 9.80 3.10
N SER A 197 -3.70 10.74 3.59
CA SER A 197 -3.46 11.42 4.86
C SER A 197 -3.53 10.46 6.03
N VAL A 198 -4.55 9.58 6.06
CA VAL A 198 -4.71 8.58 7.13
C VAL A 198 -3.51 7.63 7.18
N GLY A 199 -3.11 7.07 6.03
CA GLY A 199 -1.93 6.21 5.92
C GLY A 199 -0.66 6.93 6.35
N ASN A 200 -0.49 8.18 5.94
CA ASN A 200 0.68 8.98 6.31
C ASN A 200 0.77 9.22 7.82
N ILE A 201 -0.35 9.56 8.47
CA ILE A 201 -0.43 9.77 9.92
C ILE A 201 -0.08 8.46 10.64
N LEU A 202 -0.74 7.36 10.30
CA LEU A 202 -0.50 6.06 10.94
C LEU A 202 0.96 5.60 10.74
N GLY A 203 1.51 5.75 9.53
CA GLY A 203 2.90 5.39 9.25
C GLY A 203 3.90 6.22 10.05
N SER A 204 3.60 7.50 10.27
CA SER A 204 4.45 8.39 11.08
C SER A 204 4.40 8.01 12.56
N LEU A 205 3.21 7.71 13.09
CA LEU A 205 3.02 7.28 14.48
C LEU A 205 3.72 5.95 14.79
N ILE A 206 3.54 4.95 13.92
CA ILE A 206 4.20 3.65 14.10
C ILE A 206 5.70 3.79 14.00
N ALA A 207 6.20 4.56 13.03
CA ALA A 207 7.63 4.77 12.88
C ALA A 207 8.21 5.49 14.10
N ALA A 208 7.57 6.56 14.57
CA ALA A 208 8.01 7.36 15.72
C ALA A 208 8.06 6.56 17.03
N TYR A 209 7.20 5.57 17.21
CA TYR A 209 7.23 4.72 18.40
C TYR A 209 8.51 3.85 18.46
N TRP A 210 8.94 3.30 17.31
CA TRP A 210 10.07 2.37 17.24
C TRP A 210 11.41 3.01 16.86
N VAL A 211 11.40 4.26 16.40
CA VAL A 211 12.58 4.91 15.79
C VAL A 211 13.78 4.91 16.73
N SER A 212 13.59 5.28 18.00
CA SER A 212 14.68 5.44 18.98
C SER A 212 15.11 4.15 19.68
N THR A 213 14.31 3.09 19.62
CA THR A 213 14.63 1.79 20.24
C THR A 213 15.20 0.81 19.23
N CYS A 214 14.41 0.49 18.19
CA CYS A 214 14.74 -0.46 17.14
C CYS A 214 14.15 0.04 15.83
N TRP A 215 14.87 0.91 15.11
CA TRP A 215 14.37 1.52 13.88
C TRP A 215 13.96 0.50 12.81
N GLY A 216 14.51 -0.73 12.82
CA GLY A 216 14.07 -1.81 11.94
C GLY A 216 12.57 -2.15 12.09
N LEU A 217 12.02 -2.06 13.31
CA LEU A 217 10.60 -2.30 13.58
C LEU A 217 9.70 -1.22 12.97
N SER A 218 10.22 -0.01 12.77
CA SER A 218 9.51 1.06 12.05
C SER A 218 9.17 0.65 10.61
N PHE A 219 9.83 -0.36 10.04
CA PHE A 219 9.55 -0.92 8.72
C PHE A 219 8.88 -2.29 8.77
N VAL A 220 9.31 -3.17 9.68
CA VAL A 220 8.73 -4.52 9.81
C VAL A 220 7.25 -4.45 10.19
N VAL A 221 6.88 -3.59 11.15
CA VAL A 221 5.47 -3.50 11.60
C VAL A 221 4.57 -3.00 10.45
N PRO A 222 4.88 -1.90 9.74
CA PRO A 222 4.13 -1.54 8.54
C PRO A 222 4.11 -2.60 7.45
N GLY A 223 5.22 -3.31 7.23
CA GLY A 223 5.29 -4.41 6.26
C GLY A 223 4.32 -5.54 6.60
N VAL A 224 4.25 -5.94 7.87
CA VAL A 224 3.28 -6.93 8.36
C VAL A 224 1.85 -6.44 8.20
N ILE A 225 1.56 -5.18 8.52
CA ILE A 225 0.22 -4.60 8.34
C ILE A 225 -0.22 -4.67 6.87
N VAL A 226 0.65 -4.27 5.93
CA VAL A 226 0.35 -4.36 4.49
C VAL A 226 0.11 -5.81 4.06
N ALA A 227 0.92 -6.76 4.55
CA ALA A 227 0.75 -8.17 4.23
C ALA A 227 -0.59 -8.73 4.77
N VAL A 228 -0.94 -8.41 6.02
CA VAL A 228 -2.24 -8.79 6.61
C VAL A 228 -3.39 -8.18 5.82
N MET A 229 -3.30 -6.91 5.45
CA MET A 229 -4.30 -6.27 4.59
C MET A 229 -4.37 -6.92 3.20
N GLY A 230 -3.26 -7.44 2.68
CA GLY A 230 -3.23 -8.29 1.48
C GLY A 230 -4.03 -9.58 1.64
N VAL A 231 -3.92 -10.26 2.79
CA VAL A 231 -4.75 -11.44 3.10
C VAL A 231 -6.23 -11.05 3.22
N VAL A 232 -6.55 -9.93 3.88
CA VAL A 232 -7.92 -9.41 3.95
C VAL A 232 -8.47 -9.09 2.56
N CYS A 233 -7.66 -8.49 1.69
CA CYS A 233 -7.99 -8.27 0.28
C CYS A 233 -8.32 -9.58 -0.43
N PHE A 234 -7.46 -10.59 -0.23
CA PHE A 234 -7.69 -11.91 -0.79
C PHE A 234 -9.00 -12.53 -0.32
N LEU A 235 -9.40 -12.37 0.93
CA LEU A 235 -10.61 -13.00 1.45
C LEU A 235 -11.90 -12.24 1.10
N PHE A 236 -11.85 -10.90 1.07
CA PHE A 236 -13.05 -10.08 1.10
C PHE A 236 -13.24 -9.13 -0.10
N LEU A 237 -12.26 -8.97 -0.99
CA LEU A 237 -12.43 -8.06 -2.13
C LEU A 237 -13.40 -8.64 -3.17
N ILE A 238 -14.46 -7.89 -3.46
CA ILE A 238 -15.43 -8.20 -4.51
C ILE A 238 -15.25 -7.20 -5.66
N GLU A 239 -14.94 -7.72 -6.85
CA GLU A 239 -14.55 -6.92 -8.00
C GLU A 239 -15.74 -6.23 -8.68
N HIS A 240 -16.83 -6.97 -8.90
CA HIS A 240 -18.03 -6.45 -9.53
C HIS A 240 -19.26 -6.63 -8.65
N PRO A 241 -20.19 -5.65 -8.64
CA PRO A 241 -21.46 -5.81 -7.93
C PRO A 241 -22.30 -6.98 -8.46
N LYS A 242 -22.11 -7.37 -9.73
CA LYS A 242 -22.81 -8.50 -10.37
C LYS A 242 -22.51 -9.84 -9.71
N ASP A 243 -21.32 -10.00 -9.13
CA ASP A 243 -20.87 -11.26 -8.53
C ASP A 243 -21.68 -11.62 -7.27
N VAL A 244 -22.19 -10.58 -6.59
CA VAL A 244 -23.04 -10.70 -5.40
C VAL A 244 -24.51 -10.92 -5.77
N SER A 245 -24.94 -10.39 -6.91
CA SER A 245 -26.32 -10.54 -7.38
C SER A 245 -26.60 -11.95 -7.91
N CYS A 246 -25.65 -12.57 -8.60
CA CYS A 246 -25.81 -13.92 -9.17
C CYS A 246 -25.95 -15.01 -8.10
N SER A 247 -25.36 -14.83 -6.92
CA SER A 247 -25.46 -15.77 -5.78
C SER A 247 -26.80 -15.66 -5.03
N CYS A 248 -27.60 -14.64 -5.31
CA CYS A 248 -28.86 -14.36 -4.62
C CYS A 248 -30.12 -14.72 -5.41
N THR A 249 -29.99 -15.23 -6.63
CA THR A 249 -31.08 -15.96 -7.29
C THR A 249 -30.99 -17.43 -6.87
N PRO A 250 -31.78 -17.91 -5.88
CA PRO A 250 -32.03 -19.33 -5.85
C PRO A 250 -32.63 -19.69 -7.20
N SER A 251 -32.11 -20.74 -7.81
CA SER A 251 -32.77 -21.40 -8.91
C SER A 251 -34.15 -21.85 -8.42
N SER A 252 -35.15 -20.98 -8.53
CA SER A 252 -36.54 -21.39 -8.62
C SER A 252 -36.66 -22.10 -9.98
N SER A 253 -36.22 -23.35 -9.98
CA SER A 253 -36.55 -24.34 -10.99
C SER A 253 -38.04 -24.67 -10.82
N SER A 254 -38.89 -23.71 -11.18
CA SER A 254 -40.27 -24.02 -11.52
C SER A 254 -40.26 -24.51 -12.95
N LYS A 255 -40.28 -25.84 -13.08
CA LYS A 255 -40.58 -26.55 -14.30
C LYS A 255 -41.90 -26.02 -14.86
N THR A 256 -41.83 -25.19 -15.90
CA THR A 256 -42.92 -25.07 -16.85
C THR A 256 -42.36 -25.39 -18.23
N PHE A 257 -42.59 -26.63 -18.63
CA PHE A 257 -42.56 -27.06 -20.02
C PHE A 257 -43.28 -26.03 -20.89
N LEU A 258 -42.55 -25.32 -21.74
CA LEU A 258 -43.09 -24.78 -22.97
C LEU A 258 -42.04 -24.98 -24.07
N ASN A 259 -42.28 -26.03 -24.85
CA ASN A 259 -41.71 -26.21 -26.17
C ASN A 259 -41.97 -24.95 -27.00
N GLY A 260 -40.94 -24.43 -27.66
CA GLY A 260 -41.11 -23.32 -28.60
C GLY A 260 -39.79 -22.71 -29.03
N ALA A 261 -39.22 -23.27 -30.10
CA ALA A 261 -38.11 -22.78 -30.90
C ALA A 261 -37.77 -21.28 -30.76
N SER A 262 -36.49 -20.95 -30.49
CA SER A 262 -35.80 -19.75 -31.01
C SER A 262 -34.29 -19.80 -30.76
N ARG A 263 -33.61 -20.30 -31.79
CA ARG A 263 -32.20 -20.17 -32.20
C ARG A 263 -31.43 -18.97 -31.58
N CYS A 264 -30.49 -19.22 -30.65
CA CYS A 264 -29.46 -18.25 -30.27
C CYS A 264 -28.49 -18.02 -31.44
N ARG A 265 -28.52 -16.82 -32.03
CA ARG A 265 -27.54 -16.35 -33.01
C ARG A 265 -26.37 -15.72 -32.26
N PHE A 266 -25.21 -16.36 -32.30
CA PHE A 266 -23.93 -15.73 -31.97
C PHE A 266 -23.67 -14.60 -32.98
N GLN A 267 -23.49 -13.38 -32.49
CA GLN A 267 -23.07 -12.24 -33.31
C GLN A 267 -21.59 -11.97 -33.03
N MET A 268 -20.72 -12.40 -33.95
CA MET A 268 -19.32 -12.00 -33.98
C MET A 268 -19.19 -10.56 -34.51
N PRO A 269 -18.16 -9.80 -34.10
CA PRO A 269 -17.93 -8.44 -34.58
C PRO A 269 -17.33 -8.45 -36.00
N THR A 270 -17.92 -7.69 -36.91
CA THR A 270 -17.41 -7.47 -38.27
C THR A 270 -16.23 -6.50 -38.29
N LEU A 271 -15.08 -6.99 -38.77
CA LEU A 271 -13.93 -6.20 -39.22
C LEU A 271 -14.27 -5.51 -40.55
N ASN A 272 -14.28 -4.18 -40.58
CA ASN A 272 -14.37 -3.41 -41.84
C ASN A 272 -12.99 -3.36 -42.50
N ALA A 273 -12.78 -4.19 -43.51
CA ALA A 273 -11.70 -4.03 -44.48
C ALA A 273 -12.12 -3.00 -45.55
N LYS A 274 -11.25 -2.02 -45.77
CA LYS A 274 -11.42 -0.92 -46.70
C LYS A 274 -10.53 -1.19 -47.91
N GLU A 275 -11.08 -1.73 -49.00
CA GLU A 275 -10.46 -1.62 -50.32
C GLU A 275 -11.50 -1.90 -51.40
N ASN A 276 -11.77 -0.92 -52.26
CA ASN A 276 -12.40 -1.15 -53.57
C ASN A 276 -11.75 -0.17 -54.55
N GLY A 277 -10.88 -0.70 -55.39
CA GLY A 277 -10.46 -0.10 -56.65
C GLY A 277 -11.45 -0.43 -57.76
N LYS A 278 -11.58 0.53 -58.70
CA LYS A 278 -12.05 0.53 -60.11
C LYS A 278 -12.20 -0.85 -60.81
N PRO A 279 -12.98 -1.00 -61.93
CA PRO A 279 -13.15 -0.01 -63.01
C PRO A 279 -14.52 0.04 -63.75
N GLN A 280 -14.83 1.19 -64.36
CA GLN A 280 -15.20 1.38 -65.78
C GLN A 280 -15.38 2.88 -66.06
#